data_AF-A0AAE1PZT0-F1
#
_entry.id   AF-A0AAE1PZT0-F1
#
_cell.length_a   1.000
_cell.length_b   1.000
_cell.length_c   1.000
_cell.angle_alpha   90.00
_cell.angle_beta   90.00
_cell.angle_gamma   90.00
#
_symmetry.space_group_name_H-M   'P 1'
#
loop_
_entity.id
_entity.type
_entity.pdbx_description
1 polymer ?
#
loop_
_entity_poly.entity_id
_entity_poly.type
_entity_poly.pdbx_seq_one_letter_code
_entity_poly.pdbx_strand_id
1 'polypeptide(L)'
;MWTPLWFLLVRDDPLRHPCIAHKERELLKEITIQTKRSVPWYRLATCPTVYILALVEFAVMWYLGFIVVQGPTLLVTQMRFTPT
;
A
#
# COMPACT_ATOMS: atom_id res chain seq x y z
N MET A 1 -20.39 2.70 -7.51
CA MET A 1 -20.99 1.78 -6.52
C MET A 1 -19.93 0.81 -5.99
N TRP A 2 -18.93 1.31 -5.25
CA TRP A 2 -17.82 0.50 -4.71
C TRP A 2 -17.96 0.32 -3.19
N THR A 3 -18.40 1.37 -2.50
CA THR A 3 -18.56 1.39 -1.05
C THR A 3 -19.50 0.31 -0.51
N PRO A 4 -20.66 -0.05 -1.11
CA PRO A 4 -21.50 -1.11 -0.58
C PRO A 4 -20.86 -2.50 -0.74
N LEU A 5 -20.16 -2.73 -1.87
CA LEU A 5 -19.44 -3.98 -2.14
C LEU A 5 -18.31 -4.19 -1.11
N TRP A 6 -17.59 -3.12 -0.79
CA TRP A 6 -16.53 -3.14 0.21
C TRP A 6 -17.04 -3.57 1.59
N PHE A 7 -18.19 -3.05 2.04
CA PHE A 7 -18.80 -3.46 3.31
C PHE A 7 -19.26 -4.93 3.33
N LEU A 8 -19.60 -5.51 2.18
CA LEU A 8 -19.98 -6.91 2.11
C LEU A 8 -18.76 -7.84 2.16
N LEU A 9 -17.68 -7.48 1.47
CA LEU A 9 -16.51 -8.34 1.27
C LEU A 9 -15.41 -8.16 2.32
N VAL A 10 -15.27 -7.00 2.95
CA VAL A 10 -14.11 -6.70 3.82
C VAL A 10 -14.49 -6.84 5.29
N ARG A 11 -13.66 -7.54 6.06
CA ARG A 11 -13.75 -7.69 7.53
C ARG A 11 -12.38 -7.45 8.15
N ASP A 12 -12.34 -6.74 9.27
CA ASP A 12 -11.09 -6.41 9.97
C ASP A 12 -10.45 -7.63 10.67
N ASP A 13 -11.27 -8.57 11.12
CA ASP A 13 -10.82 -9.77 11.81
C ASP A 13 -10.98 -11.00 10.90
N PRO A 14 -9.87 -11.62 10.46
CA PRO A 14 -9.92 -12.78 9.58
C PRO A 14 -10.60 -13.98 10.24
N LEU A 15 -10.64 -14.04 11.58
CA LEU A 15 -11.32 -15.11 12.33
C LEU A 15 -12.85 -14.94 12.37
N ARG A 16 -13.35 -13.74 12.06
CA ARG A 16 -14.79 -13.40 12.00
C ARG A 16 -15.33 -13.39 10.57
N HIS A 17 -14.51 -13.74 9.58
CA HIS A 17 -14.94 -13.73 8.19
C HIS A 17 -15.87 -14.92 7.90
N PRO A 18 -17.10 -14.69 7.38
CA PRO A 18 -18.09 -15.76 7.20
C PRO A 18 -17.72 -16.78 6.11
N CYS A 19 -16.91 -16.38 5.13
CA CYS A 19 -16.51 -17.24 4.02
C CYS A 19 -15.19 -17.99 4.25
N ILE A 20 -14.60 -17.96 5.46
CA ILE A 20 -13.30 -18.60 5.69
C ILE A 20 -13.44 -20.12 5.86
N ALA A 21 -12.56 -20.88 5.21
CA ALA A 21 -12.55 -22.34 5.36
C ALA A 21 -11.94 -22.77 6.70
N HIS A 22 -12.37 -23.91 7.24
CA HIS A 22 -11.87 -24.40 8.54
C HIS A 22 -10.35 -24.63 8.55
N LYS A 23 -9.79 -25.13 7.44
CA LYS A 23 -8.35 -25.36 7.26
C LYS A 23 -7.56 -24.03 7.29
N GLU A 24 -8.07 -22.99 6.64
CA GLU A 24 -7.45 -21.66 6.64
C GLU A 24 -7.47 -21.05 8.04
N ARG A 25 -8.58 -21.25 8.77
CA ARG A 25 -8.70 -20.78 10.15
C ARG A 25 -7.68 -21.43 11.09
N GLU A 26 -7.32 -22.69 10.88
CA GLU A 26 -6.29 -23.36 11.66
C GLU A 26 -4.90 -22.77 11.40
N LEU A 27 -4.56 -22.48 10.15
CA LEU A 27 -3.31 -21.80 9.79
C LEU A 27 -3.22 -20.39 10.40
N LEU A 28 -4.34 -19.68 10.48
CA LEU A 28 -4.39 -18.35 11.09
C LEU A 28 -4.29 -18.36 12.62
N LYS A 29 -4.68 -19.46 13.29
CA LYS A 29 -4.55 -19.58 14.76
C LYS A 29 -3.09 -19.64 15.20
N GLU A 30 -2.22 -20.20 14.36
CA GLU A 30 -0.78 -20.25 14.63
C GLU A 30 -0.12 -18.87 14.51
N ILE A 31 -0.72 -17.97 13.73
CA ILE A 31 -0.29 -16.59 13.60
C ILE A 31 -0.79 -15.81 14.83
N THR A 32 0.06 -15.73 15.85
CA THR A 32 -0.21 -14.89 17.03
C THR A 32 -0.17 -13.42 16.64
N ILE A 33 -1.32 -12.86 16.29
CA ILE A 33 -1.47 -11.41 16.08
C ILE A 33 -1.47 -10.78 17.48
N GLN A 34 -0.34 -10.24 17.91
CA GLN A 34 -0.23 -9.46 19.15
C GLN A 34 -1.03 -8.18 18.98
N THR A 35 -2.32 -8.22 19.33
CA THR A 35 -3.19 -7.05 19.26
C THR A 35 -2.79 -6.07 20.36
N LYS A 36 -2.30 -4.90 19.92
CA LYS A 36 -2.17 -3.66 20.68
C LYS A 36 -1.09 -3.68 21.79
N ARG A 37 0.17 -3.55 21.36
CA ARG A 37 1.21 -2.94 22.20
C ARG A 37 1.24 -1.43 21.91
N SER A 38 1.48 -0.58 22.91
CA SER A 38 1.63 0.86 22.66
C SER A 38 2.77 1.07 21.66
N VAL A 39 2.47 1.68 20.52
CA VAL A 39 3.46 1.90 19.47
C VAL A 39 4.56 2.82 20.01
N PRO A 40 5.84 2.40 20.00
CA PRO A 40 6.92 3.23 20.52
C PRO A 40 7.32 4.27 19.46
N TRP A 41 6.51 5.32 19.33
CA TRP A 41 6.67 6.37 18.32
C TRP A 41 8.07 6.98 18.28
N TYR A 42 8.67 7.22 19.45
CA TYR A 42 10.04 7.73 19.54
C TYR A 42 11.04 6.77 18.90
N ARG A 43 10.99 5.48 19.24
CA ARG A 43 11.90 4.47 18.67
C ARG A 43 11.70 4.30 17.17
N LEU A 44 10.47 4.44 16.68
CA LEU A 44 10.16 4.40 15.26
C LEU A 44 10.77 5.62 14.53
N ALA A 45 10.60 6.82 15.09
CA ALA A 45 11.14 8.05 14.52
C ALA A 45 12.67 8.11 14.53
N THR A 46 13.35 7.46 15.47
CA THR A 46 14.83 7.40 15.50
C THR A 46 15.40 6.25 14.67
N CYS A 47 14.57 5.37 14.11
CA CYS A 47 15.04 4.20 13.37
C CYS A 47 15.54 4.58 11.97
N PRO A 48 16.79 4.22 11.58
CA PRO A 48 17.34 4.58 10.27
C PRO A 48 16.53 3.99 9.10
N THR A 49 15.95 2.81 9.29
CA THR A 49 15.12 2.14 8.28
C THR A 49 13.91 2.99 7.88
N VAL A 50 13.33 3.77 8.80
CA VAL A 50 12.17 4.62 8.52
C VAL A 50 12.55 5.77 7.58
N TYR A 51 13.74 6.35 7.75
CA TYR A 51 14.24 7.40 6.85
C TYR A 51 14.57 6.85 5.46
N ILE A 52 15.16 5.65 5.38
CA ILE A 52 15.42 5.00 4.09
C ILE A 52 14.10 4.76 3.34
N LEU A 53 13.08 4.24 4.03
CA LEU A 53 11.76 4.04 3.45
C LEU A 53 11.14 5.36 2.99
N ALA A 54 11.21 6.41 3.82
CA ALA A 54 10.68 7.73 3.46
C ALA A 54 11.38 8.32 2.22
N LEU A 55 12.71 8.16 2.10
CA LEU A 55 13.47 8.60 0.94
C LEU A 55 13.09 7.82 -0.33
N VAL A 56 12.91 6.51 -0.22
CA VAL A 56 12.49 5.67 -1.34
C VAL A 56 11.08 6.07 -1.82
N GLU A 57 10.13 6.22 -0.90
CA GLU A 57 8.77 6.67 -1.22
C GLU A 57 8.78 8.07 -1.86
N PHE A 58 9.58 8.99 -1.31
CA PHE A 58 9.74 10.33 -1.89
C PHE A 58 10.28 10.26 -3.33
N ALA A 59 11.31 9.45 -3.57
CA ALA A 59 11.89 9.28 -4.90
C ALA A 59 10.87 8.70 -5.89
N VAL A 60 10.08 7.70 -5.48
CA VAL A 60 9.02 7.10 -6.30
C VAL A 60 7.95 8.14 -6.63
N MET A 61 7.45 8.88 -5.64
CA MET A 61 6.43 9.91 -5.84
C MET A 61 6.93 11.03 -6.75
N TRP A 62 8.17 11.48 -6.55
CA TRP A 62 8.81 12.49 -7.39
C TRP A 62 8.93 12.01 -8.84
N TYR A 63 9.43 10.79 -9.05
CA TYR A 63 9.62 10.21 -10.38
C TYR A 63 8.29 10.00 -11.12
N LEU A 64 7.26 9.49 -10.43
CA LEU A 64 5.92 9.34 -11.00
C LEU A 64 5.34 10.70 -11.38
N GLY A 65 5.44 11.70 -10.51
CA GLY A 65 5.01 13.07 -10.82
C GLY A 65 5.74 13.65 -12.03
N PHE A 66 7.06 13.43 -12.12
CA PHE A 66 7.87 13.84 -13.25
C PHE A 66 7.39 13.18 -14.56
N ILE A 67 7.16 11.87 -14.58
CA ILE A 67 6.64 11.17 -15.77
C ILE A 67 5.27 11.69 -16.16
N VAL A 68 4.37 11.92 -15.21
CA VAL A 68 3.02 12.39 -15.52
C VAL A 68 3.08 13.78 -16.15
N VAL A 69 3.93 14.67 -15.63
CA VAL A 69 4.02 16.06 -16.12
C VAL A 69 4.83 16.16 -17.42
N GLN A 70 6.01 15.54 -17.47
CA GLN A 70 6.93 15.68 -18.59
C GLN A 70 6.83 14.56 -19.62
N GLY A 71 6.24 13.42 -19.28
CA GLY A 71 6.09 12.27 -20.16
C GLY A 71 5.46 12.63 -21.51
N PRO A 72 4.30 13.32 -21.54
CA PRO A 72 3.68 13.74 -22.80
C PRO A 72 4.60 14.65 -23.63
N THR A 73 5.23 15.64 -22.99
CA THR A 73 6.13 16.59 -23.64
C THR A 73 7.36 15.90 -24.23
N LEU A 74 7.94 14.93 -23.51
CA LEU A 74 9.07 14.13 -23.98
C LEU A 74 8.68 13.24 -25.17
N LEU A 75 7.52 12.59 -25.11
CA LEU A 75 7.02 11.74 -26.21
C LEU A 75 6.75 12.56 -27.48
N VAL A 76 6.14 13.74 -27.35
CA VAL A 76 5.86 14.62 -28.50
C VAL A 76 7.17 15.21 -29.05
N THR A 77 8.05 15.71 -28.19
CA THR A 77 9.26 16.44 -28.63
C THR A 77 10.36 15.51 -29.13
N GLN A 78 10.62 14.40 -28.42
CA GLN A 78 11.72 13.49 -28.75
C GLN A 78 11.29 12.36 -29.69
N MET A 79 10.06 11.84 -29.53
CA MET A 79 9.57 10.72 -30.35
C MET A 79 8.64 11.14 -31.49
N ARG A 80 8.35 12.44 -31.65
CA ARG A 80 7.47 13.00 -32.70
C ARG A 80 6.07 12.35 -32.75
N PHE A 81 5.54 11.91 -31.60
CA PHE A 81 4.17 11.44 -31.53
C PHE A 81 3.20 12.62 -31.71
N THR A 82 2.54 12.71 -32.86
CA THR A 82 1.49 13.70 -33.12
C THR A 82 0.18 13.19 -32.51
N PRO A 83 -0.43 13.87 -31.52
CA PRO A 83 -1.79 13.54 -31.12
C PRO A 83 -2.73 13.88 -32.29
N THR A 84 -3.48 12.87 -32.77
CA THR A 84 -4.53 13.03 -33.79
C THR A 84 -5.88 13.26 -33.12
#